data_AF-A0A942DFI6-F1
#
_entry.id   AF-A0A942DFI6-F1
#
_cell.length_a   1.000
_cell.length_b   1.000
_cell.length_c   1.000
_cell.angle_alpha   90.00
_cell.angle_beta   90.00
_cell.angle_gamma   90.00
#
_symmetry.space_group_name_H-M   'P 1'
#
loop_
_entity.id
_entity.type
_entity.pdbx_description
1 polymer ?
#
loop_
_entity_poly.entity_id
_entity_poly.type
_entity_poly.pdbx_seq_one_letter_code
_entity_poly.pdbx_strand_id
1 'polypeptide(L)'
;MSVSQDELMYLQAQLEGLGSIFLELMPFGVELKRQQVQDYYDKRFDSATKPVASVAENELRRQFNTKANQVRNLVDSAESLGDASNRLNLIRAAASLPAERTKPLKGNVLQFCKALIFDTKADPTSLNEIIHSTELGQVEARVLLASAMFLITEEVDHGGEPMTVKDLLAQFIGLVRAERLLARNDPFLGEAQCALEAMKEDEAE
;
A
#
# COMPACT_ATOMS: atom_id res chain seq x y z
N MET A 1 -12.37 -14.60 11.38
CA MET A 1 -11.44 -15.71 11.13
C MET A 1 -10.03 -15.19 11.32
N SER A 2 -9.20 -15.88 12.10
CA SER A 2 -7.80 -15.49 12.31
C SER A 2 -7.00 -15.82 11.04
N VAL A 3 -6.30 -14.82 10.51
CA VAL A 3 -5.32 -14.98 9.42
C VAL A 3 -4.17 -15.84 9.93
N SER A 4 -3.75 -16.84 9.15
CA SER A 4 -2.62 -17.70 9.48
C SER A 4 -1.29 -16.95 9.38
N GLN A 5 -0.23 -17.51 9.99
CA GLN A 5 1.10 -16.91 9.90
C GLN A 5 1.62 -16.82 8.46
N ASP A 6 1.37 -17.85 7.64
CA ASP A 6 1.77 -17.86 6.23
C ASP A 6 1.04 -16.78 5.43
N GLU A 7 -0.25 -16.57 5.69
CA GLU A 7 -1.02 -15.49 5.08
C GLU A 7 -0.54 -14.10 5.52
N LEU A 8 -0.13 -13.93 6.78
CA LEU A 8 0.47 -12.68 7.25
C LEU A 8 1.82 -12.40 6.59
N MET A 9 2.68 -13.42 6.45
CA MET A 9 3.95 -13.30 5.74
C MET A 9 3.74 -12.97 4.26
N TYR A 10 2.71 -13.56 3.65
CA TYR A 10 2.31 -13.22 2.29
C TYR A 10 1.91 -11.75 2.16
N LEU A 11 1.01 -11.27 3.03
CA LEU A 11 0.55 -9.88 3.03
C LEU A 11 1.71 -8.90 3.29
N GLN A 12 2.64 -9.24 4.17
CA GLN A 12 3.85 -8.45 4.41
C GLN A 12 4.70 -8.33 3.13
N ALA A 13 4.96 -9.45 2.44
CA ALA A 13 5.71 -9.43 1.20
C ALA A 13 5.00 -8.63 0.09
N GLN A 14 3.66 -8.66 0.05
CA GLN A 14 2.90 -7.84 -0.88
C GLN A 14 2.98 -6.34 -0.53
N LEU A 15 2.89 -5.99 0.76
CA LEU A 15 3.04 -4.61 1.22
C LEU A 15 4.44 -4.05 0.92
N GLU A 16 5.49 -4.84 1.11
CA GLU A 16 6.87 -4.46 0.76
C GLU A 16 7.03 -4.25 -0.76
N GLY A 17 6.41 -5.11 -1.58
CA GLY A 17 6.33 -4.91 -3.02
C GLY A 17 5.59 -3.63 -3.39
N LEU A 18 4.48 -3.33 -2.68
CA LEU A 18 3.71 -2.11 -2.88
C LEU A 18 4.53 -0.87 -2.52
N GLY A 19 5.19 -0.86 -1.36
CA GLY A 19 6.10 0.22 -0.95
C GLY A 19 7.23 0.44 -1.95
N SER A 20 7.85 -0.65 -2.43
CA SER A 20 8.88 -0.59 -3.47
C SER A 20 8.36 0.09 -4.76
N ILE A 21 7.15 -0.24 -5.19
CA ILE A 21 6.54 0.39 -6.37
C ILE A 21 6.32 1.89 -6.15
N PHE A 22 5.63 2.27 -5.06
CA PHE A 22 5.19 3.64 -4.85
C PHE A 22 6.33 4.58 -4.45
N LEU A 23 7.32 4.09 -3.68
CA LEU A 23 8.38 4.91 -3.11
C LEU A 23 9.68 4.85 -3.91
N GLU A 24 9.95 3.76 -4.64
CA GLU A 24 11.24 3.55 -5.32
C GLU A 24 11.17 3.52 -6.84
N LEU A 25 10.05 3.05 -7.42
CA LEU A 25 9.93 2.84 -8.88
C LEU A 25 9.13 3.96 -9.56
N MET A 26 7.90 4.22 -9.09
CA MET A 26 7.01 5.24 -9.67
C MET A 26 7.63 6.66 -9.69
N PRO A 27 8.30 7.14 -8.62
CA PRO A 27 8.90 8.48 -8.64
C PRO A 27 9.98 8.65 -9.72
N PHE A 28 10.58 7.54 -10.16
CA PHE A 28 11.61 7.52 -11.21
C PHE A 28 11.06 7.09 -12.58
N GLY A 29 9.74 6.93 -12.71
CA GLY A 29 9.08 6.57 -13.97
C GLY A 29 9.45 5.17 -14.48
N VAL A 30 9.83 4.25 -13.59
CA VAL A 30 10.18 2.88 -14.00
C VAL A 30 8.92 2.13 -14.41
N GLU A 31 8.90 1.62 -15.64
CA GLU A 31 7.81 0.76 -16.10
C GLU A 31 7.76 -0.54 -15.29
N LEU A 32 6.55 -0.95 -14.88
CA LEU A 32 6.33 -2.16 -14.09
C LEU A 32 6.39 -3.45 -14.93
N LYS A 33 7.37 -3.55 -15.82
CA LYS A 33 7.67 -4.77 -16.60
C LYS A 33 8.78 -5.55 -15.92
N ARG A 34 8.70 -6.89 -15.96
CA ARG A 34 9.67 -7.78 -15.30
C ARG A 34 11.15 -7.41 -15.52
N GLN A 35 11.53 -7.09 -16.76
CA GLN A 35 12.92 -6.73 -17.10
C GLN A 35 13.29 -5.34 -16.55
N GLN A 36 12.42 -4.33 -16.74
CA GLN A 36 12.67 -2.96 -16.29
C GLN A 36 12.82 -2.86 -14.76
N VAL A 37 12.04 -3.65 -14.02
CA VAL A 37 12.18 -3.80 -12.57
C VAL A 37 13.54 -4.44 -12.20
N GLN A 38 14.01 -5.45 -12.96
CA GLN A 38 15.36 -6.01 -12.72
C GLN A 38 16.44 -4.96 -12.93
N ASP A 39 16.37 -4.29 -14.08
CA ASP A 39 17.41 -3.38 -14.54
C ASP A 39 17.56 -2.19 -13.57
N TYR A 40 16.43 -1.71 -13.02
CA TYR A 40 16.45 -0.71 -11.96
C TYR A 40 17.22 -1.18 -10.73
N TYR A 41 16.91 -2.37 -10.22
CA TYR A 41 17.54 -2.88 -9.00
C TYR A 41 18.99 -3.34 -9.21
N ASP A 42 19.34 -3.88 -10.38
CA ASP A 42 20.71 -4.19 -10.74
C ASP A 42 21.56 -2.91 -10.83
N LYS A 43 21.04 -1.84 -11.43
CA LYS A 43 21.72 -0.53 -11.47
C LYS A 43 21.90 0.08 -10.07
N ARG A 44 20.90 -0.07 -9.19
CA ARG A 44 21.00 0.36 -7.78
C ARG A 44 22.06 -0.44 -7.03
N PHE A 45 22.11 -1.75 -7.23
CA PHE A 45 23.13 -2.63 -6.68
C PHE A 45 24.54 -2.19 -7.12
N ASP A 46 24.77 -2.03 -8.43
CA ASP A 46 26.06 -1.57 -8.97
C ASP A 46 26.48 -0.22 -8.40
N SER A 47 25.52 0.68 -8.17
CA SER A 47 25.80 2.00 -7.59
C SER A 47 26.16 1.92 -6.11
N ALA A 48 25.55 0.98 -5.37
CA ALA A 48 25.80 0.76 -3.96
C ALA A 48 27.13 0.02 -3.68
N THR A 49 27.62 -0.81 -4.61
CA THR A 49 28.85 -1.59 -4.46
C THR A 49 30.11 -0.88 -4.95
N LYS A 50 29.99 0.06 -5.91
CA LYS A 50 31.11 0.92 -6.39
C LYS A 50 31.97 1.57 -5.29
N PRO A 51 31.42 2.06 -4.14
CA PRO A 51 32.21 2.77 -3.14
C PRO A 51 32.84 1.87 -2.06
N VAL A 52 32.46 0.58 -1.94
CA VAL A 52 32.77 -0.23 -0.74
C VAL A 52 33.34 -1.59 -1.11
N ALA A 53 34.66 -1.73 -1.04
CA ALA A 53 35.37 -2.95 -1.46
C ALA A 53 35.23 -4.15 -0.51
N SER A 54 34.48 -4.09 0.60
CA SER A 54 34.52 -5.20 1.57
C SER A 54 33.32 -5.42 2.50
N VAL A 55 32.06 -5.27 2.08
CA VAL A 55 30.96 -5.89 2.87
C VAL A 55 29.86 -6.50 2.01
N ALA A 56 29.71 -7.82 2.17
CA ALA A 56 28.52 -8.64 1.89
C ALA A 56 27.79 -8.40 0.55
N GLU A 57 28.54 -8.27 -0.55
CA GLU A 57 28.00 -8.14 -1.92
C GLU A 57 26.89 -9.17 -2.22
N ASN A 58 27.10 -10.43 -1.81
CA ASN A 58 26.12 -11.50 -1.99
C ASN A 58 24.81 -11.24 -1.21
N GLU A 59 24.89 -10.72 0.01
CA GLU A 59 23.72 -10.42 0.84
C GLU A 59 22.97 -9.21 0.28
N LEU A 60 23.70 -8.18 -0.14
CA LEU A 60 23.12 -7.01 -0.77
C LEU A 60 22.43 -7.38 -2.10
N ARG A 61 23.07 -8.20 -2.93
CA ARG A 61 22.47 -8.73 -4.16
C ARG A 61 21.21 -9.54 -3.85
N ARG A 62 21.24 -10.36 -2.79
CA ARG A 62 20.07 -11.11 -2.33
C ARG A 62 18.91 -10.17 -1.98
N GLN A 63 19.16 -9.09 -1.24
CA GLN A 63 18.13 -8.12 -0.86
C GLN A 63 17.51 -7.42 -2.08
N PHE A 64 18.32 -6.94 -3.03
CA PHE A 64 17.83 -6.33 -4.25
C PHE A 64 17.00 -7.31 -5.11
N ASN A 65 17.45 -8.56 -5.22
CA ASN A 65 16.69 -9.60 -5.92
C ASN A 65 15.36 -9.91 -5.20
N THR A 66 15.34 -9.92 -3.87
CA THR A 66 14.10 -10.11 -3.09
C THR A 66 13.11 -8.99 -3.39
N LYS A 67 13.53 -7.73 -3.35
CA LYS A 67 12.66 -6.58 -3.71
C LYS A 67 12.12 -6.70 -5.14
N ALA A 68 13.00 -6.98 -6.11
CA ALA A 68 12.60 -7.17 -7.50
C ALA A 68 11.53 -8.27 -7.64
N ASN A 69 11.67 -9.38 -6.91
CA ASN A 69 10.70 -10.48 -6.93
C ASN A 69 9.37 -10.11 -6.25
N GLN A 70 9.40 -9.37 -5.13
CA GLN A 70 8.19 -8.87 -4.48
C GLN A 70 7.38 -7.98 -5.41
N VAL A 71 8.05 -7.02 -6.07
CA VAL A 71 7.43 -6.14 -7.07
C VAL A 71 6.81 -6.97 -8.20
N ARG A 72 7.57 -7.89 -8.79
CA ARG A 72 7.06 -8.73 -9.91
C ARG A 72 5.85 -9.56 -9.52
N ASN A 73 5.91 -10.22 -8.36
CA ASN A 73 4.81 -11.05 -7.88
C ASN A 73 3.54 -10.22 -7.63
N LEU A 74 3.71 -8.98 -7.14
CA LEU A 74 2.60 -8.05 -6.96
C LEU A 74 2.04 -7.55 -8.31
N VAL A 75 2.90 -7.24 -9.28
CA VAL A 75 2.49 -6.85 -10.64
C VAL A 75 1.70 -7.99 -11.30
N ASP A 76 2.26 -9.20 -11.33
CA ASP A 76 1.58 -10.39 -11.87
C ASP A 76 0.21 -10.60 -11.18
N SER A 77 0.13 -10.31 -9.87
CA SER A 77 -1.11 -10.35 -9.11
C SER A 77 -2.11 -9.26 -9.51
N ALA A 78 -1.65 -8.05 -9.77
CA ALA A 78 -2.50 -6.93 -10.19
C ALA A 78 -3.01 -7.10 -11.63
N GLU A 79 -2.22 -7.71 -12.53
CA GLU A 79 -2.64 -8.05 -13.89
C GLU A 79 -3.88 -8.98 -13.90
N SER A 80 -4.03 -9.82 -12.88
CA SER A 80 -5.23 -10.67 -12.73
C SER A 80 -6.50 -9.88 -12.38
N LEU A 81 -6.36 -8.66 -11.85
CA LEU A 81 -7.47 -7.77 -11.48
C LEU A 81 -7.78 -6.75 -12.58
N GLY A 82 -6.86 -6.54 -13.52
CA GLY A 82 -6.98 -5.55 -14.59
C GLY A 82 -5.61 -5.00 -14.99
N ASP A 83 -5.54 -3.69 -15.20
CA ASP A 83 -4.28 -3.02 -15.55
C ASP A 83 -3.37 -2.87 -14.31
N ALA A 84 -2.15 -3.42 -14.36
CA ALA A 84 -1.17 -3.30 -13.28
C ALA A 84 -0.48 -1.93 -13.20
N SER A 85 -0.67 -1.05 -14.19
CA SER A 85 -0.31 0.37 -14.08
C SER A 85 -1.31 1.17 -13.23
N ASN A 86 -2.50 0.61 -12.98
CA ASN A 86 -3.50 1.21 -12.13
C ASN A 86 -3.12 1.04 -10.64
N ARG A 87 -2.86 2.17 -9.97
CA ARG A 87 -2.51 2.23 -8.54
C ARG A 87 -3.49 1.48 -7.63
N LEU A 88 -4.79 1.59 -7.90
CA LEU A 88 -5.81 0.92 -7.09
C LEU A 88 -5.80 -0.60 -7.29
N ASN A 89 -5.48 -1.09 -8.50
CA ASN A 89 -5.32 -2.52 -8.74
C ASN A 89 -4.11 -3.09 -8.00
N LEU A 90 -2.99 -2.36 -7.95
CA LEU A 90 -1.81 -2.73 -7.17
C LEU A 90 -2.14 -2.79 -5.67
N ILE A 91 -2.79 -1.75 -5.13
CA ILE A 91 -3.23 -1.72 -3.74
C ILE A 91 -4.17 -2.89 -3.43
N ARG A 92 -5.17 -3.13 -4.26
CA ARG A 92 -6.12 -4.23 -4.07
C ARG A 92 -5.43 -5.59 -4.16
N ALA A 93 -4.52 -5.78 -5.10
CA ALA A 93 -3.74 -7.01 -5.24
C ALA A 93 -2.90 -7.31 -3.99
N ALA A 94 -2.31 -6.26 -3.40
CA ALA A 94 -1.49 -6.37 -2.21
C ALA A 94 -2.32 -6.62 -0.93
N ALA A 95 -3.48 -5.95 -0.82
CA ALA A 95 -4.37 -6.03 0.32
C ALA A 95 -5.19 -7.35 0.38
N SER A 96 -5.24 -8.10 -0.71
CA SER A 96 -6.08 -9.30 -0.84
C SER A 96 -5.26 -10.58 -0.81
N LEU A 97 -5.73 -11.57 -0.05
CA LEU A 97 -5.27 -12.94 -0.23
C LEU A 97 -5.73 -13.47 -1.61
N PRO A 98 -5.06 -14.48 -2.18
CA PRO A 98 -5.41 -15.01 -3.50
C PRO A 98 -6.89 -15.38 -3.66
N ALA A 99 -7.51 -15.97 -2.63
CA ALA A 99 -8.91 -16.38 -2.63
C ALA A 99 -9.91 -15.22 -2.52
N GLU A 100 -9.45 -14.01 -2.21
CA GLU A 100 -10.27 -12.82 -1.98
C GLU A 100 -10.29 -11.88 -3.19
N ARG A 101 -9.31 -11.98 -4.09
CA ARG A 101 -9.12 -11.09 -5.24
C ARG A 101 -10.31 -11.00 -6.18
N THR A 102 -10.99 -12.13 -6.39
CA THR A 102 -12.16 -12.20 -7.28
C THR A 102 -13.43 -11.68 -6.63
N LYS A 103 -13.43 -11.43 -5.31
CA LYS A 103 -14.59 -10.91 -4.59
C LYS A 103 -14.64 -9.38 -4.76
N PRO A 104 -15.82 -8.79 -5.02
CA PRO A 104 -15.96 -7.34 -5.03
C PRO A 104 -15.67 -6.79 -3.64
N LEU A 105 -15.10 -5.57 -3.60
CA LEU A 105 -15.00 -4.83 -2.35
C LEU A 105 -16.40 -4.47 -1.87
N LYS A 106 -16.61 -4.55 -0.56
CA LYS A 106 -17.89 -4.24 0.07
C LYS A 106 -18.09 -2.74 0.26
N GLY A 107 -19.35 -2.33 0.38
CA GLY A 107 -19.76 -0.95 0.55
C GLY A 107 -19.28 -0.04 -0.59
N ASN A 108 -19.02 1.23 -0.27
CA ASN A 108 -18.56 2.24 -1.22
C ASN A 108 -17.03 2.36 -1.29
N VAL A 109 -16.29 1.38 -0.75
CA VAL A 109 -14.82 1.43 -0.63
C VAL A 109 -14.13 1.55 -1.98
N LEU A 110 -14.60 0.81 -3.00
CA LEU A 110 -13.97 0.87 -4.32
C LEU A 110 -14.10 2.26 -4.95
N GLN A 111 -15.30 2.84 -4.91
CA GLN A 111 -15.58 4.16 -5.47
C GLN A 111 -14.84 5.24 -4.69
N PHE A 112 -14.85 5.16 -3.36
CA PHE A 112 -14.14 6.08 -2.49
C PHE A 112 -12.63 6.06 -2.75
N CYS A 113 -11.99 4.88 -2.72
CA CYS A 113 -10.56 4.76 -2.97
C CYS A 113 -10.17 5.18 -4.39
N LYS A 114 -11.06 4.99 -5.38
CA LYS A 114 -10.84 5.49 -6.73
C LYS A 114 -10.80 7.03 -6.76
N ALA A 115 -11.79 7.69 -6.17
CA ALA A 115 -11.80 9.16 -6.07
C ALA A 115 -10.59 9.68 -5.28
N LEU A 116 -10.21 8.98 -4.21
CA LEU A 116 -9.06 9.34 -3.39
C LEU A 116 -7.75 9.30 -4.19
N ILE A 117 -7.48 8.19 -4.88
CA ILE A 117 -6.20 7.96 -5.57
C ILE A 117 -6.07 8.79 -6.85
N PHE A 118 -7.15 8.91 -7.62
CA PHE A 118 -7.10 9.53 -8.95
C PHE A 118 -7.48 11.00 -8.96
N ASP A 119 -8.41 11.39 -8.08
CA ASP A 119 -8.95 12.74 -8.05
C ASP A 119 -8.49 13.53 -6.83
N THR A 120 -7.78 12.89 -5.88
CA THR A 120 -7.37 13.48 -4.59
C THR A 120 -8.57 13.98 -3.79
N LYS A 121 -9.67 13.21 -3.83
CA LYS A 121 -10.96 13.55 -3.20
C LYS A 121 -11.40 12.52 -2.18
N ALA A 122 -11.83 13.00 -1.02
CA ALA A 122 -12.50 12.20 0.01
C ALA A 122 -13.94 12.72 0.17
N ASP A 123 -14.87 12.19 -0.62
CA ASP A 123 -16.28 12.61 -0.55
C ASP A 123 -16.84 12.42 0.89
N PRO A 124 -17.38 13.49 1.53
CA PRO A 124 -17.80 13.42 2.92
C PRO A 124 -18.91 12.40 3.20
N THR A 125 -19.85 12.25 2.27
CA THR A 125 -20.97 11.30 2.42
C THR A 125 -20.43 9.88 2.40
N SER A 126 -19.60 9.56 1.41
CA SER A 126 -18.98 8.26 1.22
C SER A 126 -18.03 7.91 2.37
N LEU A 127 -17.23 8.87 2.85
CA LEU A 127 -16.36 8.67 4.01
C LEU A 127 -17.20 8.35 5.26
N ASN A 128 -18.26 9.11 5.52
CA ASN A 128 -19.11 8.91 6.68
C ASN A 128 -19.79 7.52 6.65
N GLU A 129 -20.25 7.08 5.48
CA GLU A 129 -20.80 5.73 5.29
C GLU A 129 -19.77 4.63 5.58
N ILE A 130 -18.52 4.82 5.14
CA ILE A 130 -17.42 3.87 5.40
C ILE A 130 -17.09 3.80 6.89
N ILE A 131 -16.92 4.95 7.56
CA ILE A 131 -16.55 5.02 8.98
C ILE A 131 -17.62 4.41 9.89
N HIS A 132 -18.89 4.42 9.48
CA HIS A 132 -19.99 3.85 10.26
C HIS A 132 -20.49 2.50 9.72
N SER A 133 -19.81 1.91 8.75
CA SER A 133 -20.23 0.63 8.15
C SER A 133 -19.86 -0.57 9.03
N THR A 134 -20.84 -1.44 9.25
CA THR A 134 -20.63 -2.75 9.90
C THR A 134 -20.37 -3.88 8.90
N GLU A 135 -20.33 -3.58 7.59
CA GLU A 135 -20.23 -4.60 6.53
C GLU A 135 -18.79 -4.86 6.08
N LEU A 136 -17.87 -3.96 6.42
CA LEU A 136 -16.48 -3.98 5.97
C LEU A 136 -15.73 -5.23 6.46
N GLY A 137 -14.87 -5.77 5.60
CA GLY A 137 -13.99 -6.87 5.91
C GLY A 137 -12.53 -6.46 6.01
N GLN A 138 -11.67 -7.47 6.09
CA GLN A 138 -10.22 -7.30 6.19
C GLN A 138 -9.63 -6.65 4.94
N VAL A 139 -10.09 -7.06 3.75
CA VAL A 139 -9.59 -6.52 2.48
C VAL A 139 -9.93 -5.04 2.36
N GLU A 140 -11.17 -4.66 2.66
CA GLU A 140 -11.60 -3.26 2.63
C GLU A 140 -10.76 -2.39 3.57
N ALA A 141 -10.54 -2.86 4.80
CA ALA A 141 -9.68 -2.18 5.77
C ALA A 141 -8.25 -1.96 5.22
N ARG A 142 -7.61 -3.00 4.70
CA ARG A 142 -6.25 -2.90 4.13
C ARG A 142 -6.20 -1.96 2.92
N VAL A 143 -7.21 -2.01 2.05
CA VAL A 143 -7.31 -1.12 0.88
C VAL A 143 -7.46 0.34 1.31
N LEU A 144 -8.31 0.64 2.30
CA LEU A 144 -8.47 2.00 2.84
C LEU A 144 -7.16 2.53 3.43
N LEU A 145 -6.50 1.74 4.28
CA LEU A 145 -5.22 2.10 4.89
C LEU A 145 -4.16 2.38 3.81
N ALA A 146 -3.95 1.45 2.88
CA ALA A 146 -2.96 1.61 1.82
C ALA A 146 -3.27 2.77 0.86
N SER A 147 -4.55 3.01 0.57
CA SER A 147 -4.95 4.13 -0.29
C SER A 147 -4.63 5.49 0.35
N ALA A 148 -4.58 5.59 1.68
CA ALA A 148 -4.17 6.80 2.38
C ALA A 148 -2.64 6.87 2.57
N MET A 149 -2.00 5.77 2.98
CA MET A 149 -0.54 5.73 3.24
C MET A 149 0.32 6.13 2.04
N PHE A 150 -0.11 5.79 0.83
CA PHE A 150 0.66 6.03 -0.40
C PHE A 150 0.16 7.24 -1.20
N LEU A 151 -0.65 8.11 -0.59
CA LEU A 151 -0.91 9.44 -1.17
C LEU A 151 0.34 10.30 -1.08
N ILE A 152 0.64 10.99 -2.17
CA ILE A 152 1.78 11.92 -2.25
C ILE A 152 1.37 13.31 -1.72
N THR A 153 0.08 13.62 -1.69
CA THR A 153 -0.44 14.90 -1.22
C THR A 153 -0.63 14.90 0.29
N GLU A 154 -0.44 16.06 0.92
CA GLU A 154 -0.69 16.23 2.37
C GLU A 154 -2.18 16.43 2.68
N GLU A 155 -2.94 16.94 1.71
CA GLU A 155 -4.37 17.24 1.82
C GLU A 155 -5.17 16.63 0.66
N VAL A 156 -6.46 16.43 0.91
CA VAL A 156 -7.47 15.99 -0.07
C VAL A 156 -8.68 16.91 -0.02
N ASP A 157 -9.37 17.05 -1.15
CA ASP A 157 -10.64 17.79 -1.23
C ASP A 157 -11.76 16.97 -0.55
N HIS A 158 -12.34 17.54 0.51
CA HIS A 158 -13.40 16.97 1.33
C HIS A 158 -14.70 17.78 1.19
N GLY A 159 -15.24 17.82 -0.04
CA GLY A 159 -16.48 18.55 -0.31
C GLY A 159 -16.28 20.06 -0.40
N GLY A 160 -15.13 20.50 -0.88
CA GLY A 160 -14.75 21.92 -1.00
C GLY A 160 -13.88 22.42 0.15
N GLU A 161 -13.72 21.64 1.22
CA GLU A 161 -12.82 21.94 2.33
C GLU A 161 -11.61 21.00 2.32
N PRO A 162 -10.41 21.47 2.68
CA PRO A 162 -9.24 20.60 2.78
C PRO A 162 -9.34 19.67 4.01
N MET A 163 -9.02 18.40 3.82
CA MET A 163 -8.80 17.43 4.90
C MET A 163 -7.38 16.90 4.79
N THR A 164 -6.65 16.83 5.91
CA THR A 164 -5.30 16.27 5.91
C THR A 164 -5.34 14.76 5.70
N VAL A 165 -4.37 14.22 4.95
CA VAL A 165 -4.21 12.77 4.77
C VAL A 165 -3.92 12.09 6.11
N LYS A 166 -3.26 12.80 7.03
CA LYS A 166 -3.05 12.37 8.42
C LYS A 166 -4.38 12.12 9.14
N ASP A 167 -5.33 13.06 9.09
CA ASP A 167 -6.63 12.91 9.73
C ASP A 167 -7.44 11.79 9.07
N LEU A 168 -7.36 11.66 7.75
CA LEU A 168 -8.00 10.58 7.01
C LEU A 168 -7.45 9.21 7.42
N LEU A 169 -6.13 9.06 7.49
CA LEU A 169 -5.46 7.83 7.93
C LEU A 169 -5.80 7.50 9.38
N ALA A 170 -5.83 8.50 10.27
CA ALA A 170 -6.23 8.34 11.66
C ALA A 170 -7.68 7.83 11.79
N GLN A 171 -8.60 8.34 10.96
CA GLN A 171 -9.99 7.86 10.91
C GLN A 171 -10.06 6.39 10.47
N PHE A 172 -9.31 5.98 9.44
CA PHE A 172 -9.27 4.58 9.02
C PHE A 172 -8.67 3.65 10.08
N ILE A 173 -7.58 4.05 10.74
CA ILE A 173 -7.02 3.28 11.86
C ILE A 173 -8.03 3.17 13.01
N GLY A 174 -8.76 4.25 13.31
CA GLY A 174 -9.83 4.29 14.29
C GLY A 174 -10.92 3.26 13.99
N LEU A 175 -11.45 3.28 12.76
CA LEU A 175 -12.44 2.32 12.25
C LEU A 175 -11.95 0.87 12.41
N VAL A 176 -10.74 0.57 11.92
CA VAL A 176 -10.15 -0.78 11.97
C VAL A 176 -10.05 -1.31 13.40
N ARG A 177 -9.70 -0.44 14.35
CA ARG A 177 -9.58 -0.80 15.78
C ARG A 177 -10.94 -0.97 16.44
N ALA A 178 -11.88 -0.06 16.18
CA ALA A 178 -13.22 -0.08 16.77
C ALA A 178 -13.98 -1.35 16.37
N GLU A 179 -13.98 -1.65 15.07
CA GLU A 179 -14.70 -2.80 14.50
C GLU A 179 -13.87 -4.10 14.50
N ARG A 180 -12.62 -4.04 15.01
CA ARG A 180 -11.67 -5.17 15.06
C ARG A 180 -11.51 -5.86 13.70
N LEU A 181 -11.45 -5.05 12.63
CA LEU A 181 -11.42 -5.55 11.26
C LEU A 181 -10.14 -6.34 10.98
N LEU A 182 -9.01 -5.92 11.56
CA LEU A 182 -7.70 -6.53 11.37
C LEU A 182 -7.12 -7.06 12.68
N ALA A 183 -6.28 -8.10 12.58
CA ALA A 183 -5.47 -8.56 13.70
C ALA A 183 -4.41 -7.52 14.09
N ARG A 184 -3.95 -7.53 15.34
CA ARG A 184 -2.95 -6.56 15.83
C ARG A 184 -1.62 -6.62 15.08
N ASN A 185 -1.27 -7.79 14.56
CA ASN A 185 -0.06 -8.05 13.79
C ASN A 185 -0.31 -8.05 12.28
N ASP A 186 -1.44 -7.51 11.82
CA ASP A 186 -1.68 -7.33 10.39
C ASP A 186 -0.67 -6.29 9.84
N PRO A 187 0.06 -6.61 8.77
CA PRO A 187 1.16 -5.78 8.29
C PRO A 187 0.69 -4.39 7.82
N PHE A 188 -0.51 -4.29 7.23
CA PHE A 188 -1.06 -2.99 6.79
C PHE A 188 -1.43 -2.11 7.98
N LEU A 189 -1.94 -2.71 9.06
CA LEU A 189 -2.26 -1.96 10.28
C LEU A 189 -0.99 -1.47 10.99
N GLY A 190 0.06 -2.30 11.03
CA GLY A 190 1.35 -1.92 11.58
C GLY A 190 1.98 -0.76 10.80
N GLU A 191 2.08 -0.90 9.48
CA GLU A 191 2.66 0.14 8.61
C GLU A 191 1.87 1.45 8.66
N ALA A 192 0.53 1.37 8.69
CA ALA A 192 -0.31 2.56 8.81
C ALA A 192 -0.08 3.34 10.11
N GLN A 193 0.21 2.63 11.20
CA GLN A 193 0.54 3.28 12.47
C GLN A 193 1.91 3.97 12.40
N CYS A 194 2.91 3.31 11.83
CA CYS A 194 4.23 3.91 11.59
C CYS A 194 4.12 5.15 10.70
N ALA A 195 3.36 5.08 9.60
CA ALA A 195 3.14 6.19 8.69
C ALA A 195 2.44 7.37 9.38
N LEU A 196 1.41 7.11 10.20
CA LEU A 196 0.73 8.14 10.98
C LEU A 196 1.65 8.80 12.01
N GLU A 197 2.56 8.05 12.62
CA GLU A 197 3.55 8.58 13.56
C GLU A 197 4.57 9.48 12.85
N ALA A 198 5.10 9.07 11.69
CA ALA A 198 6.00 9.90 10.88
C ALA A 198 5.34 11.24 10.50
N MET A 199 4.07 11.23 10.07
CA MET A 199 3.31 12.45 9.75
C MET A 199 3.09 13.38 10.94
N LYS A 200 3.23 12.90 12.19
CA LYS A 200 3.14 13.76 13.39
C LYS A 200 4.46 14.43 13.72
N GLU A 201 5.58 13.79 13.41
CA GLU A 201 6.92 14.33 13.65
C GLU A 201 7.18 15.53 12.73
N ASP A 202 6.72 15.47 11.48
CA ASP A 202 6.88 16.55 10.50
C ASP A 202 6.13 17.85 10.86
N GLU A 203 5.10 17.80 11.72
CA GLU A 203 4.37 18.99 12.20
C GLU A 203 5.01 19.64 13.43
N ALA A 204 6.00 18.99 14.06
CA ALA A 204 6.64 19.46 15.29
C ALA A 204 7.91 20.30 15.03
N GLU A 205 8.29 20.50 13.77
CA GLU A 205 9.38 21.40 13.31
C GLU A 205 8.85 22.73 12.76
#